data_AF-A0A7W7HS01-F1
#
_entry.id   AF-A0A7W7HS01-F1
#
_cell.length_a   1.000
_cell.length_b   1.000
_cell.length_c   1.000
_cell.angle_alpha   90.00
_cell.angle_beta   90.00
_cell.angle_gamma   90.00
#
_symmetry.space_group_name_H-M   'P 1'
#
loop_
_entity.id
_entity.type
_entity.pdbx_description
1 polymer ?
#
loop_
_entity_poly.entity_id
_entity_poly.type
_entity_poly.pdbx_seq_one_letter_code
_entity_poly.pdbx_strand_id
1 'polypeptide(L)'
;MTEPRRDRLDQPIEPGRVRLPRFDPEAFGRWSESIARYMGTAKFIVYMTLVIGAWFAWNTLAPKDLRFDPYTFTFLTLVLSLQASYAAPLILLAQNRQADRDRLTMEEDRRRAAMQKADTEYLAREIASLRIAVGEVATRDFLRSELARLADELDEAAHRRQKLERKEWEEERT
;
A
#
# COMPACT_ATOMS: atom_id res chain seq x y z
N MET A 1 -42.25 -61.55 15.58
CA MET A 1 -41.16 -61.18 14.64
C MET A 1 -40.72 -59.78 15.02
N THR A 2 -39.59 -59.66 15.73
CA THR A 2 -39.04 -58.37 16.17
C THR A 2 -37.59 -58.34 15.71
N GLU A 3 -37.31 -57.64 14.62
CA GLU A 3 -35.94 -57.52 14.10
C GLU A 3 -35.13 -56.53 14.94
N PRO A 4 -33.85 -56.82 15.24
CA PRO A 4 -32.98 -55.89 15.92
C PRO A 4 -32.55 -54.79 14.94
N ARG A 5 -32.85 -53.54 15.32
CA ARG A 5 -32.44 -52.32 14.62
C ARG A 5 -30.91 -52.31 14.51
N ARG A 6 -30.38 -52.60 13.32
CA ARG A 6 -28.95 -52.49 13.01
C ARG A 6 -28.53 -51.02 13.07
N ASP A 7 -27.70 -50.71 14.05
CA ASP A 7 -27.04 -49.41 14.21
C ASP A 7 -26.12 -49.20 12.99
N ARG A 8 -26.43 -48.17 12.19
CA ARG A 8 -25.68 -47.87 10.96
C ARG A 8 -24.39 -47.16 11.36
N LEU A 9 -23.29 -47.92 11.36
CA LEU A 9 -21.89 -47.48 11.59
C LEU A 9 -21.32 -46.54 10.51
N ASP A 10 -22.18 -45.97 9.67
CA ASP A 10 -21.82 -45.26 8.43
C ASP A 10 -21.97 -43.74 8.56
N GLN A 11 -22.27 -43.25 9.76
CA GLN A 11 -22.32 -41.81 10.04
C GLN A 11 -21.00 -41.40 10.68
N PRO A 12 -20.20 -40.53 10.04
CA PRO A 12 -19.03 -39.97 10.70
C PRO A 12 -19.52 -39.23 11.95
N ILE A 13 -19.09 -39.71 13.12
CA ILE A 13 -19.32 -39.08 14.41
C ILE A 13 -18.82 -37.65 14.29
N GLU A 14 -19.73 -36.67 14.31
CA GLU A 14 -19.34 -35.26 14.28
C GLU A 14 -18.45 -34.99 15.50
N PRO A 15 -17.17 -34.63 15.34
CA PRO A 15 -16.34 -34.30 16.47
C PRO A 15 -16.98 -33.09 17.14
N GLY A 16 -17.44 -33.29 18.37
CA GLY A 16 -18.11 -32.26 19.17
C GLY A 16 -17.31 -30.96 19.06
N ARG A 17 -17.92 -29.94 18.46
CA ARG A 17 -17.30 -28.62 18.31
C ARG A 17 -17.04 -28.08 19.71
N VAL A 18 -15.81 -28.24 20.19
CA VAL A 18 -15.30 -27.52 21.34
C VAL A 18 -15.46 -26.04 21.00
N ARG A 19 -16.45 -25.37 21.63
CA ARG A 19 -16.60 -23.92 21.53
C ARG A 19 -15.45 -23.28 22.30
N LEU A 20 -14.30 -23.17 21.65
CA LEU A 20 -13.24 -22.29 22.10
C LEU A 20 -13.83 -20.87 22.17
N PRO A 21 -13.61 -20.12 23.27
CA PRO A 21 -14.00 -18.73 23.33
C PRO A 21 -13.36 -17.99 22.14
N ARG A 22 -14.18 -17.28 21.36
CA ARG A 22 -13.71 -16.48 20.23
C ARG A 22 -12.80 -15.39 20.76
N PHE A 23 -11.49 -15.59 20.64
CA PHE A 23 -10.51 -14.53 20.83
C PHE A 23 -10.78 -13.46 19.79
N ASP A 24 -11.04 -12.23 20.23
CA ASP A 24 -11.25 -11.08 19.36
C ASP A 24 -9.88 -10.62 18.79
N PRO A 25 -9.60 -10.88 17.50
CA PRO A 25 -8.32 -10.53 16.89
C PRO A 25 -8.09 -9.02 16.84
N GLU A 26 -9.16 -8.21 16.84
CA GLU A 26 -9.09 -6.76 16.73
C GLU A 26 -8.64 -6.13 18.05
N ALA A 27 -9.13 -6.63 19.19
CA ALA A 27 -8.67 -6.23 20.52
C ALA A 27 -7.19 -6.57 20.72
N PHE A 28 -6.77 -7.77 20.33
CA PHE A 28 -5.36 -8.19 20.40
C PHE A 28 -4.47 -7.38 19.45
N GLY A 29 -4.96 -7.04 18.26
CA GLY A 29 -4.25 -6.21 17.28
C GLY A 29 -3.94 -4.81 17.80
N ARG A 30 -4.92 -4.14 18.42
CA ARG A 30 -4.73 -2.81 19.02
C ARG A 30 -3.77 -2.84 20.21
N TRP A 31 -3.89 -3.85 21.08
CA TRP A 31 -2.99 -4.03 22.22
C TRP A 31 -1.54 -4.28 21.75
N SER A 32 -1.37 -5.17 20.78
CA SER A 32 -0.05 -5.49 20.19
C SER A 32 0.58 -4.29 19.50
N GLU A 33 -0.20 -3.43 18.85
CA GLU A 33 0.30 -2.20 18.22
C GLU A 33 0.73 -1.15 19.26
N SER A 34 0.02 -1.04 20.37
CA SER A 34 0.46 -0.21 21.50
C SER A 34 1.78 -0.70 22.08
N ILE A 35 1.91 -2.02 22.29
CA ILE A 35 3.13 -2.64 22.79
C ILE A 35 4.31 -2.48 21.83
N ALA A 36 4.08 -2.66 20.53
CA ALA A 36 5.13 -2.48 19.52
C ALA A 36 5.65 -1.04 19.49
N ARG A 37 4.76 -0.05 19.57
CA ARG A 37 5.16 1.37 19.66
C ARG A 37 5.91 1.67 20.96
N TYR A 38 5.49 1.07 22.07
CA TYR A 38 6.15 1.25 23.36
C TYR A 38 7.56 0.65 23.39
N MET A 39 7.73 -0.61 22.96
CA MET A 39 9.04 -1.27 22.90
C MET A 39 10.00 -0.64 21.87
N GLY A 40 9.48 -0.08 20.77
CA GLY A 40 10.31 0.60 19.75
C GLY A 40 10.82 1.99 20.13
N THR A 41 10.43 2.52 21.30
CA THR A 41 10.81 3.87 21.73
C THR A 41 12.03 3.84 22.66
N ALA A 42 12.99 4.75 22.48
CA ALA A 42 14.18 4.88 23.35
C ALA A 42 13.84 5.05 24.85
N LYS A 43 12.66 5.59 25.16
CA LYS A 43 12.12 5.73 26.52
C LYS A 43 11.98 4.40 27.26
N PHE A 44 11.66 3.30 26.56
CA PHE A 44 11.54 1.98 27.18
C PHE A 44 12.88 1.48 27.71
N ILE A 45 13.94 1.65 26.93
CA ILE A 45 15.31 1.25 27.32
C ILE A 45 15.73 2.04 28.56
N VAL A 46 15.53 3.36 28.55
CA VAL A 46 15.85 4.22 29.71
C VAL A 46 15.09 3.77 30.96
N TYR A 47 13.78 3.54 30.86
CA TYR A 47 12.97 3.06 31.97
C TYR A 47 13.48 1.71 32.51
N MET A 48 13.78 0.74 31.63
CA MET A 48 14.31 -0.56 32.06
C MET A 48 15.67 -0.46 32.74
N THR A 49 16.57 0.38 32.21
CA THR A 49 17.86 0.66 32.85
C THR A 49 17.69 1.28 34.24
N LEU A 50 16.74 2.21 34.40
CA LEU A 50 16.44 2.81 35.71
C LEU A 50 15.88 1.81 36.70
N VAL A 51 14.98 0.91 36.27
CA VAL A 51 14.41 -0.13 37.15
C VAL A 51 15.50 -1.10 37.62
N ILE A 52 16.33 -1.60 36.69
CA ILE A 52 17.44 -2.50 37.03
C ILE A 52 18.46 -1.78 37.93
N GLY A 53 18.81 -0.53 37.59
CA GLY A 53 19.73 0.28 38.38
C GLY A 53 19.20 0.59 39.79
N ALA A 54 17.92 0.90 39.93
CA ALA A 54 17.27 1.13 41.21
C ALA A 54 17.23 -0.16 42.06
N TRP A 55 16.94 -1.32 41.45
CA TRP A 55 16.98 -2.61 42.12
C TRP A 55 18.38 -2.96 42.63
N PHE A 56 19.39 -2.73 41.79
CA PHE A 56 20.79 -2.94 42.13
C PHE A 56 21.23 -2.00 43.27
N ALA A 57 20.89 -0.71 43.16
CA ALA A 57 21.18 0.29 44.18
C ALA A 57 20.51 -0.07 45.51
N TRP A 58 19.22 -0.43 45.50
CA TRP A 58 18.48 -0.84 46.69
C TRP A 58 19.16 -2.01 47.40
N ASN A 59 19.46 -3.09 46.68
CA ASN A 59 20.06 -4.29 47.28
C ASN A 59 21.53 -4.11 47.71
N THR A 60 22.23 -3.12 47.14
CA THR A 60 23.63 -2.81 47.50
C THR A 60 23.73 -1.86 48.69
N LEU A 61 22.93 -0.77 48.67
CA LEU A 61 22.96 0.31 49.65
C LEU A 61 22.08 0.04 50.87
N ALA A 62 21.11 -0.89 50.79
CA ALA A 62 20.26 -1.22 51.92
C ALA A 62 21.04 -1.93 53.05
N PRO A 63 20.66 -1.68 54.33
CA PRO A 63 21.13 -2.46 55.48
C PRO A 63 20.88 -3.95 55.28
N LYS A 64 21.76 -4.81 55.82
CA LYS A 64 21.72 -6.27 55.63
C LYS A 64 20.34 -6.90 55.91
N ASP A 65 19.58 -6.31 56.84
CA ASP A 65 18.26 -6.79 57.26
C ASP A 65 17.11 -6.42 56.30
N LEU A 66 17.35 -5.50 55.35
CA LEU A 66 16.38 -5.03 54.35
C LEU A 66 16.76 -5.42 52.91
N ARG A 67 17.83 -6.21 52.73
CA ARG A 67 18.26 -6.72 51.42
C ARG A 67 17.32 -7.83 50.98
N PHE A 68 16.53 -7.54 49.95
CA PHE A 68 15.59 -8.50 49.38
C PHE A 68 16.30 -9.55 48.51
N ASP A 69 17.41 -9.18 47.85
CA ASP A 69 18.17 -9.98 46.89
C ASP A 69 19.70 -9.85 47.16
N PRO A 70 20.30 -10.73 47.97
CA PRO A 70 21.73 -10.71 48.33
C PRO A 70 22.68 -10.91 47.13
N TYR A 71 24.00 -10.83 47.37
CA TYR A 71 25.13 -10.65 46.42
C TYR A 71 25.12 -11.41 45.06
N THR A 72 24.29 -12.45 44.89
CA THR A 72 24.08 -13.16 43.62
C THR A 72 22.94 -12.61 42.75
N PHE A 73 22.12 -11.67 43.24
CA PHE A 73 20.94 -11.12 42.55
C PHE A 73 20.08 -12.21 41.90
N THR A 74 19.85 -13.30 42.64
CA THR A 74 19.20 -14.51 42.14
C THR A 74 17.76 -14.20 41.73
N PHE A 75 17.06 -13.36 42.49
CA PHE A 75 15.68 -13.01 42.17
C PHE A 75 15.60 -12.17 40.89
N LEU A 76 16.45 -11.15 40.75
CA LEU A 76 16.54 -10.36 39.53
C LEU A 76 16.81 -11.25 38.31
N THR A 77 17.74 -12.20 38.44
CA THR A 77 18.09 -13.13 37.36
C THR A 77 16.93 -14.05 37.00
N LEU A 78 16.18 -14.55 37.99
CA LEU A 78 14.99 -15.37 37.76
C LEU A 78 13.90 -14.58 37.04
N VAL A 79 13.65 -13.33 37.43
CA VAL A 79 12.66 -12.47 36.77
C VAL A 79 13.08 -12.14 35.34
N LEU A 80 14.35 -11.80 35.10
CA LEU A 80 14.84 -11.50 33.75
C LEU A 80 14.79 -12.72 32.83
N SER A 81 15.10 -13.92 33.34
CA SER A 81 15.00 -15.15 32.54
C SER A 81 13.55 -15.50 32.20
N LEU A 82 12.62 -15.33 33.15
CA LEU A 82 11.19 -15.47 32.88
C LEU A 82 10.69 -14.43 31.87
N GLN A 83 11.11 -13.17 31.99
CA GLN A 83 10.76 -12.10 31.07
C GLN A 83 11.18 -12.46 29.64
N ALA A 84 12.42 -12.94 29.44
CA ALA A 84 12.91 -13.35 28.13
C ALA A 84 12.11 -14.55 27.57
N SER A 85 11.77 -15.53 28.41
CA SER A 85 10.99 -16.70 28.02
C SER A 85 9.58 -16.34 27.53
N TYR A 86 8.90 -15.40 28.19
CA TYR A 86 7.58 -14.95 27.77
C TYR A 86 7.61 -13.92 26.63
N ALA A 87 8.71 -13.20 26.46
CA ALA A 87 8.88 -12.28 25.33
C ALA A 87 8.90 -13.02 23.98
N ALA A 88 9.56 -14.18 23.90
CA ALA A 88 9.66 -14.96 22.65
C ALA A 88 8.30 -15.27 21.99
N PRO A 89 7.31 -15.88 22.67
CA PRO A 89 6.00 -16.15 22.06
C PRO A 89 5.22 -14.88 21.72
N LEU A 90 5.33 -13.81 22.53
CA LEU A 90 4.71 -12.53 22.22
C LEU A 90 5.29 -11.89 20.95
N ILE A 91 6.63 -11.96 20.81
CA ILE A 91 7.33 -11.49 19.62
C ILE A 91 6.88 -12.30 18.39
N LEU A 92 6.78 -13.63 18.51
CA LEU A 92 6.28 -14.48 17.41
C LEU A 92 4.86 -14.11 16.98
N LEU A 93 3.95 -13.84 17.92
CA LEU A 93 2.59 -13.37 17.58
C LEU A 93 2.62 -12.00 16.90
N ALA A 94 3.45 -11.08 17.38
CA ALA A 94 3.61 -9.77 16.76
C ALA A 94 4.20 -9.88 15.34
N GLN A 95 5.17 -10.78 15.14
CA GLN A 95 5.80 -11.07 13.85
C GLN A 95 4.81 -11.71 12.87
N ASN A 96 4.02 -12.70 13.28
CA ASN A 96 2.99 -13.30 12.42
C ASN A 96 2.01 -12.23 11.91
N ARG A 97 1.57 -11.32 12.79
CA ARG A 97 0.67 -10.23 12.40
C ARG A 97 1.34 -9.17 11.52
N GLN A 98 2.65 -8.95 11.67
CA GLN A 98 3.41 -8.10 10.75
C GLN A 98 3.49 -8.77 9.37
N ALA A 99 3.85 -10.04 9.30
CA ALA A 99 3.94 -10.81 8.07
C ALA A 99 2.58 -10.87 7.32
N ASP A 100 1.46 -11.00 8.04
CA ASP A 100 0.12 -10.96 7.43
C ASP A 100 -0.17 -9.61 6.78
N ARG A 101 0.15 -8.50 7.46
CA ARG A 101 -0.01 -7.14 6.91
C ARG A 101 0.93 -6.88 5.73
N ASP A 102 2.17 -7.34 5.84
CA ASP A 102 3.16 -7.21 4.77
C ASP A 102 2.70 -7.98 3.54
N ARG A 103 2.16 -9.19 3.72
CA ARG A 103 1.59 -9.98 2.63
C ARG A 103 0.45 -9.25 1.92
N LEU A 104 -0.51 -8.70 2.68
CA LEU A 104 -1.62 -7.93 2.11
C LEU A 104 -1.12 -6.72 1.31
N THR A 105 -0.17 -5.97 1.88
CA THR A 105 0.44 -4.81 1.22
C THR A 105 1.13 -5.21 -0.09
N MET A 106 1.87 -6.32 -0.09
CA MET A 106 2.55 -6.85 -1.28
C MET A 106 1.56 -7.33 -2.35
N GLU A 107 0.42 -7.92 -1.95
CA GLU A 107 -0.64 -8.32 -2.88
C GLU A 107 -1.32 -7.10 -3.52
N GLU A 108 -1.60 -6.05 -2.74
CA GLU A 108 -2.13 -4.78 -3.25
C GLU A 108 -1.15 -4.09 -4.21
N ASP A 109 0.14 -4.01 -3.86
CA ASP A 109 1.16 -3.39 -4.70
C ASP A 109 1.33 -4.14 -6.02
N ARG A 110 1.28 -5.48 -6.01
CA ARG A 110 1.28 -6.28 -7.24
C ARG A 110 0.07 -5.97 -8.12
N ARG A 111 -1.13 -5.84 -7.54
CA ARG A 111 -2.34 -5.47 -8.31
C ARG A 111 -2.20 -4.07 -8.90
N ARG A 112 -1.71 -3.11 -8.12
CA ARG A 112 -1.47 -1.73 -8.58
C ARG A 112 -0.45 -1.69 -9.72
N ALA A 113 0.66 -2.43 -9.60
CA ALA A 113 1.67 -2.52 -10.65
C ALA A 113 1.10 -3.15 -11.94
N ALA A 114 0.27 -4.17 -11.83
CA ALA A 114 -0.40 -4.78 -12.98
C ALA A 114 -1.35 -3.80 -13.68
N MET A 115 -2.15 -3.04 -12.92
CA MET A 115 -3.02 -2.00 -13.47
C MET A 115 -2.22 -0.87 -14.13
N GLN A 116 -1.19 -0.34 -13.47
CA GLN A 116 -0.33 0.70 -14.04
C GLN A 116 0.34 0.25 -15.35
N LYS A 117 0.76 -1.01 -15.42
CA LYS A 117 1.30 -1.59 -16.66
C LYS A 117 0.25 -1.59 -17.77
N ALA A 118 -0.97 -2.04 -17.48
CA ALA A 118 -2.07 -2.06 -18.46
C ALA A 118 -2.44 -0.64 -18.93
N ASP A 119 -2.52 0.33 -18.02
CA ASP A 119 -2.79 1.73 -18.35
C ASP A 119 -1.68 2.32 -19.23
N THR A 120 -0.42 2.01 -18.92
CA THR A 120 0.73 2.46 -19.73
C THR A 120 0.70 1.84 -21.13
N GLU A 121 0.40 0.55 -21.24
CA GLU A 121 0.23 -0.13 -22.54
C GLU A 121 -0.95 0.45 -23.34
N TYR A 122 -2.05 0.79 -22.67
CA TYR A 122 -3.19 1.44 -23.28
C TYR A 122 -2.82 2.83 -23.83
N LEU A 123 -2.23 3.68 -22.99
CA LEU A 123 -1.77 5.01 -23.39
C LEU A 123 -0.74 4.95 -24.52
N ALA A 124 0.18 3.99 -24.50
CA ALA A 124 1.16 3.82 -25.58
C ALA A 124 0.49 3.46 -26.92
N ARG A 125 -0.55 2.61 -26.89
CA ARG A 125 -1.34 2.29 -28.09
C ARG A 125 -2.13 3.49 -28.59
N GLU A 126 -2.74 4.26 -27.70
CA GLU A 126 -3.48 5.48 -28.07
C GLU A 126 -2.55 6.57 -28.61
N ILE A 127 -1.35 6.73 -28.05
CA ILE A 127 -0.35 7.65 -28.60
C ILE A 127 0.12 7.18 -29.98
N ALA A 128 0.28 5.87 -30.18
CA ALA A 128 0.66 5.32 -31.48
C ALA A 128 -0.44 5.54 -32.54
N SER A 129 -1.71 5.29 -32.19
CA SER A 129 -2.86 5.54 -33.09
C SER A 129 -2.99 7.03 -33.41
N LEU A 130 -2.87 7.90 -32.40
CA LEU A 130 -2.89 9.34 -32.56
C LEU A 130 -1.74 9.83 -33.46
N ARG A 131 -0.52 9.28 -33.28
CA ARG A 131 0.63 9.61 -34.12
C ARG A 131 0.41 9.26 -35.59
N ILE A 132 -0.21 8.12 -35.89
CA ILE A 132 -0.55 7.73 -37.26
C ILE A 132 -1.58 8.69 -37.84
N ALA A 133 -2.68 8.94 -37.12
CA ALA A 133 -3.73 9.86 -37.55
C ALA A 133 -3.20 11.29 -37.81
N VAL A 134 -2.35 11.81 -36.92
CA VAL A 134 -1.68 13.11 -37.11
C VAL A 134 -0.70 13.07 -38.28
N GLY A 135 0.02 11.96 -38.47
CA GLY A 135 0.96 11.78 -39.59
C GLY A 135 0.27 11.84 -40.96
N GLU A 136 -0.94 11.31 -41.08
CA GLU A 136 -1.74 11.38 -42.32
C GLU A 136 -2.20 12.81 -42.64
N VAL A 137 -2.74 13.54 -41.65
CA VAL A 137 -3.28 14.90 -41.84
C VAL A 137 -2.18 15.95 -41.95
N ALA A 138 -1.02 15.74 -41.32
CA ALA A 138 0.12 16.66 -41.34
C ALA A 138 1.18 16.30 -42.39
N THR A 139 0.82 15.56 -43.45
CA THR A 139 1.77 15.38 -44.55
C THR A 139 2.09 16.75 -45.15
N ARG A 140 3.40 17.04 -45.28
CA ARG A 140 3.90 18.33 -45.81
C ARG A 140 3.25 18.69 -47.14
N ASP A 141 2.95 17.70 -47.97
CA ASP A 141 2.33 17.90 -49.27
C ASP A 141 0.86 18.29 -49.19
N PHE A 142 0.08 17.74 -48.24
CA PHE A 142 -1.30 18.15 -47.98
C PHE A 142 -1.35 19.57 -47.38
N LEU A 143 -0.52 19.84 -46.37
CA LEU A 143 -0.39 21.18 -45.80
C LEU A 143 0.07 22.20 -46.86
N ARG A 144 1.01 21.81 -47.72
CA ARG A 144 1.45 22.64 -48.86
C ARG A 144 0.34 22.84 -49.86
N SER A 145 -0.42 21.81 -50.22
CA SER A 145 -1.51 21.94 -51.20
C SER A 145 -2.63 22.81 -50.66
N GLU A 146 -2.98 22.69 -49.39
CA GLU A 146 -4.06 23.48 -48.80
C GLU A 146 -3.64 24.94 -48.55
N LEU A 147 -2.39 25.17 -48.14
CA LEU A 147 -1.82 26.51 -48.08
C LEU A 147 -1.71 27.16 -49.46
N ALA A 148 -1.29 26.41 -50.49
CA ALA A 148 -1.23 26.90 -51.86
C ALA A 148 -2.63 27.22 -52.39
N ARG A 149 -3.60 26.35 -52.13
CA ARG A 149 -5.01 26.56 -52.53
C ARG A 149 -5.61 27.80 -51.87
N LEU A 150 -5.38 27.98 -50.57
CA LEU A 150 -5.81 29.19 -49.85
C LEU A 150 -5.11 30.46 -50.38
N ALA A 151 -3.82 30.36 -50.75
CA ALA A 151 -3.09 31.47 -51.34
C ALA A 151 -3.65 31.86 -52.72
N ASP A 152 -3.91 30.88 -53.59
CA ASP A 152 -4.52 31.11 -54.91
C ASP A 152 -5.94 31.71 -54.78
N GLU A 153 -6.74 31.22 -53.83
CA GLU A 153 -8.10 31.71 -53.60
C GLU A 153 -8.12 33.18 -53.13
N LEU A 154 -7.14 33.57 -52.30
CA LEU A 154 -6.92 34.96 -51.89
C LEU A 154 -6.43 35.84 -53.05
N ASP A 155 -5.51 35.36 -53.89
CA ASP A 155 -4.97 36.13 -55.01
C ASP A 155 -6.04 36.36 -56.10
N GLU A 156 -6.84 35.33 -56.41
CA GLU A 156 -8.02 35.49 -57.25
C GLU A 156 -9.03 36.48 -56.67
N ALA A 157 -9.29 36.44 -55.36
CA ALA A 157 -10.18 37.39 -54.71
C ALA A 157 -9.65 38.83 -54.82
N ALA A 158 -8.33 39.02 -54.69
CA ALA A 158 -7.69 40.32 -54.89
C ALA A 158 -7.82 40.81 -56.33
N HIS A 159 -7.54 39.95 -57.32
CA HIS A 159 -7.71 40.27 -58.74
C HIS A 159 -9.16 40.58 -59.11
N ARG A 160 -10.14 39.86 -58.54
CA ARG A 160 -11.56 40.16 -58.73
C ARG A 160 -11.92 41.55 -58.20
N ARG A 161 -11.44 41.92 -57.00
CA ARG A 161 -11.62 43.28 -56.46
C ARG A 161 -11.02 44.34 -57.37
N GLN A 162 -9.80 44.13 -57.84
CA GLN A 162 -9.10 45.09 -58.70
C GLN A 162 -9.78 45.28 -60.06
N LYS A 163 -10.36 44.22 -60.64
CA LYS A 163 -11.16 44.30 -61.88
C LYS A 163 -12.46 45.08 -61.68
N LEU A 164 -13.11 44.93 -60.54
CA LEU A 164 -14.33 45.69 -60.21
C LEU A 164 -14.00 47.18 -60.08
N GLU A 165 -12.95 47.52 -59.33
CA GLU A 165 -12.46 48.91 -59.22
C GLU A 165 -12.09 49.50 -60.60
N ARG A 166 -11.44 48.73 -61.47
CA ARG A 166 -11.07 49.19 -62.81
C ARG A 166 -12.29 49.42 -63.71
N LYS A 167 -13.34 48.60 -63.58
CA LYS A 167 -14.60 48.79 -64.32
C LYS A 167 -15.35 50.02 -63.83
N GLU A 168 -15.41 50.23 -62.52
CA GLU A 168 -16.00 51.45 -61.94
C GLU A 168 -15.28 52.70 -62.45
N TRP A 169 -13.94 52.68 -62.51
CA TRP A 169 -13.15 53.78 -63.08
C TRP A 169 -13.36 54.02 -64.59
N GLU A 170 -13.68 52.97 -65.36
CA GLU A 170 -13.97 53.09 -66.80
C GLU A 170 -15.42 53.58 -67.02
N GLU A 171 -16.38 53.13 -66.22
CA GLU A 171 -17.77 53.63 -66.24
C GLU A 171 -17.85 55.10 -65.80
N GLU A 172 -17.06 55.56 -64.82
CA GLU A 172 -17.01 56.97 -64.42
C GLU A 172 -16.38 57.91 -65.47
N ARG A 173 -15.66 57.36 -66.46
CA ARG A 173 -14.97 58.15 -67.50
C ARG A 173 -15.71 58.24 -68.83
N THR A 174 -16.83 57.54 -68.99
CA THR A 174 -17.65 57.54 -70.21
C THR A 174 -18.89 58.39 -70.02
#